data_AF-A0AAQ0TQK3-F1
#
_entry.id   AF-A0AAQ0TQK3-F1
#
_cell.length_a   1.000
_cell.length_b   1.000
_cell.length_c   1.000
_cell.angle_alpha   90.00
_cell.angle_beta   90.00
_cell.angle_gamma   90.00
#
_symmetry.space_group_name_H-M   'P 1'
#
loop_
_entity.id
_entity.type
_entity.pdbx_description
1 polymer ?
#
loop_
_entity_poly.entity_id
_entity_poly.type
_entity_poly.pdbx_seq_one_letter_code
_entity_poly.pdbx_strand_id
1 'polypeptide(L)'
;MAIVLLAGASTAGARDKMTGVNGIRFGWKYDKCVEALGDPQRSVTTDPINEQRQYSYAPASWGTVAWDNGVLDFYKDKLMQVGFSRTTATPDMSAFEGARSHLTDLYGEPAKIRDTDNNLLWRAADGNIAILQYVAVSPSKGEARQASKKYTTLLYFIDNKEVAKKAKNAEGYLRSLIE
;
A
#
# COMPACT_ATOMS: atom_id res chain seq x y z
N MET A 1 -11.29 0.13 -8.30
CA MET A 1 -10.07 -0.42 -7.67
C MET A 1 -10.52 -1.59 -6.80
N ALA A 2 -10.15 -2.82 -7.13
CA ALA A 2 -10.73 -4.03 -6.52
C ALA A 2 -10.11 -4.30 -5.14
N ILE A 3 -10.97 -4.43 -4.12
CA ILE A 3 -10.60 -4.89 -2.78
C ILE A 3 -10.24 -6.37 -2.89
N VAL A 4 -8.97 -6.70 -2.73
CA VAL A 4 -8.52 -8.10 -2.70
C VAL A 4 -8.70 -8.62 -1.27
N LEU A 5 -9.79 -9.35 -1.01
CA LEU A 5 -9.93 -10.17 0.19
C LEU A 5 -8.96 -11.36 0.09
N LEU A 6 -7.85 -11.31 0.81
CA LEU A 6 -6.95 -12.45 0.98
C LEU A 6 -7.21 -13.07 2.37
N ALA A 7 -8.22 -13.92 2.43
CA ALA A 7 -8.42 -14.84 3.54
C ALA A 7 -7.56 -16.09 3.31
N GLY A 8 -6.48 -16.21 4.08
CA GLY A 8 -5.74 -17.47 4.24
C GLY A 8 -4.47 -17.59 3.41
N ALA A 9 -3.33 -17.26 4.04
CA ALA A 9 -2.07 -17.94 3.75
C ALA A 9 -1.27 -18.07 5.06
N SER A 10 -0.65 -19.22 5.19
CA SER A 10 0.06 -19.81 6.33
C SER A 10 1.03 -18.89 7.05
N THR A 11 1.00 -18.97 8.38
CA THR A 11 1.96 -18.35 9.29
C THR A 11 3.25 -19.17 9.32
N ALA A 12 4.25 -18.77 8.55
CA ALA A 12 5.61 -19.24 8.74
C ALA A 12 6.52 -18.02 8.95
N GLY A 13 6.76 -17.70 10.23
CA GLY A 13 7.96 -16.94 10.63
C GLY A 13 7.89 -15.41 10.68
N ALA A 14 6.74 -14.79 10.96
CA ALA A 14 6.70 -13.35 11.21
C ALA A 14 7.45 -13.01 12.50
N ARG A 15 8.65 -12.42 12.38
CA ARG A 15 9.51 -12.07 13.52
C ARG A 15 9.03 -10.80 14.22
N ASP A 16 8.61 -9.80 13.43
CA ASP A 16 8.21 -8.49 13.94
C ASP A 16 6.74 -8.13 13.70
N LYS A 17 6.27 -7.14 14.46
CA LYS A 17 4.96 -6.48 14.30
C LYS A 17 5.06 -5.37 13.26
N MET A 18 4.01 -5.17 12.47
CA MET A 18 3.94 -4.09 11.49
C MET A 18 3.00 -3.01 11.99
N THR A 19 3.53 -2.12 12.83
CA THR A 19 2.74 -1.06 13.46
C THR A 19 2.59 0.21 12.62
N GLY A 20 3.30 0.27 11.50
CA GLY A 20 3.38 1.41 10.59
C GLY A 20 4.77 1.51 9.93
N VAL A 21 5.09 2.66 9.34
CA VAL A 21 6.32 2.87 8.56
C VAL A 21 6.86 4.30 8.74
N ASN A 22 8.18 4.45 8.70
CA ASN A 22 8.89 5.75 8.83
C ASN A 22 8.46 6.58 10.05
N GLY A 23 8.24 5.91 11.20
CA GLY A 23 7.78 6.58 12.42
C GLY A 23 6.29 6.94 12.44
N ILE A 24 5.57 6.78 11.32
CA ILE A 24 4.11 6.91 11.23
C ILE A 24 3.48 5.58 11.63
N ARG A 25 2.41 5.62 12.43
CA ARG A 25 1.75 4.40 12.92
C ARG A 25 0.31 4.28 12.41
N PHE A 26 -0.12 3.04 12.21
CA PHE A 26 -1.52 2.75 11.95
C PHE A 26 -2.41 3.23 13.10
N GLY A 27 -3.62 3.67 12.75
CA GLY A 27 -4.59 4.24 13.68
C GLY A 27 -4.30 5.69 14.11
N TRP A 28 -3.16 6.27 13.75
CA TRP A 28 -2.92 7.70 13.98
C TRP A 28 -3.86 8.58 13.14
N LYS A 29 -4.18 9.75 13.69
CA LYS A 29 -5.00 10.76 13.03
C LYS A 29 -4.25 11.47 11.92
N TYR A 30 -4.99 12.05 10.99
CA TYR A 30 -4.45 12.78 9.85
C TYR A 30 -3.39 13.80 10.25
N ASP A 31 -3.71 14.74 11.15
CA ASP A 31 -2.80 15.84 11.50
C ASP A 31 -1.47 15.33 12.06
N LYS A 32 -1.53 14.28 12.90
CA LYS A 32 -0.33 13.68 13.50
C LYS A 32 0.56 13.01 12.45
N CYS A 33 -0.04 12.37 11.45
CA CYS A 33 0.72 11.76 10.36
C CYS A 33 1.37 12.82 9.46
N VAL A 34 0.66 13.92 9.19
CA VAL A 34 1.19 15.04 8.39
C VAL A 34 2.35 15.72 9.13
N GLU A 35 2.18 15.99 10.43
CA GLU A 35 3.25 16.54 11.27
C GLU A 35 4.52 15.66 11.25
N ALA A 36 4.35 14.34 11.33
CA ALA A 36 5.47 13.40 11.28
C ALA A 36 6.19 13.37 9.91
N LEU A 37 5.51 13.73 8.82
CA LEU A 37 6.11 13.84 7.49
C LEU A 37 6.83 15.18 7.26
N GLY A 38 6.57 16.20 8.08
CA GLY A 38 7.07 17.55 7.88
C GLY A 38 6.34 18.28 6.75
N ASP A 39 7.10 18.94 5.86
CA ASP A 39 6.55 19.79 4.79
C ASP A 39 6.98 19.35 3.37
N PRO A 40 6.65 18.12 2.92
CA PRO A 40 6.92 17.70 1.55
C PRO A 40 5.94 18.34 0.55
N GLN A 41 6.30 18.29 -0.74
CA GLN A 41 5.33 18.55 -1.80
C GLN A 41 4.19 17.55 -1.68
N ARG A 42 2.94 18.03 -1.68
CA ARG A 42 1.77 17.21 -1.33
C ARG A 42 0.52 17.53 -2.12
N SER A 43 -0.39 16.57 -2.16
CA SER A 43 -1.78 16.74 -2.57
C SER A 43 -2.72 15.93 -1.67
N VAL A 44 -3.97 16.39 -1.54
CA VAL A 44 -4.97 15.75 -0.68
C VAL A 44 -6.24 15.51 -1.48
N THR A 45 -6.73 14.27 -1.43
CA THR A 45 -8.02 13.87 -1.99
C THR A 45 -8.92 13.42 -0.85
N THR A 46 -10.17 13.89 -0.82
CA THR A 46 -11.16 13.48 0.18
C THR A 46 -12.40 12.93 -0.51
N ASP A 47 -12.84 11.75 -0.10
CA ASP A 47 -14.11 11.16 -0.46
C ASP A 47 -15.00 11.13 0.80
N PRO A 48 -15.91 12.11 0.94
CA PRO A 48 -16.76 12.19 2.12
C PRO A 48 -17.80 11.07 2.20
N ILE A 49 -18.18 10.45 1.07
CA ILE A 49 -19.18 9.38 1.03
C ILE A 49 -18.58 8.10 1.63
N ASN A 50 -17.33 7.79 1.27
CA ASN A 50 -16.61 6.62 1.78
C ASN A 50 -15.79 6.92 3.04
N GLU A 51 -15.96 8.11 3.62
CA GLU A 51 -15.22 8.64 4.78
C GLU A 51 -13.70 8.43 4.64
N GLN A 52 -13.20 8.60 3.41
CA GLN A 52 -11.84 8.29 3.03
C GLN A 52 -11.08 9.57 2.72
N ARG A 53 -9.84 9.65 3.18
CA ARG A 53 -8.92 10.74 2.86
C ARG A 53 -7.60 10.14 2.44
N GLN A 54 -7.04 10.64 1.34
CA GLN A 54 -5.71 10.27 0.87
C GLN A 54 -4.81 11.49 0.86
N TYR A 55 -3.62 11.33 1.43
CA TYR A 55 -2.57 12.33 1.44
C TYR A 55 -1.39 11.78 0.64
N SER A 56 -1.13 12.36 -0.52
CA SER A 56 -0.02 11.99 -1.40
C SER A 56 1.12 12.98 -1.21
N TYR A 57 2.36 12.48 -1.21
CA TYR A 57 3.54 13.32 -0.98
C TYR A 57 4.77 12.83 -1.73
N ALA A 58 5.66 13.76 -2.05
CA ALA A 58 6.95 13.52 -2.67
C ALA A 58 8.01 14.51 -2.14
N PRO A 59 9.29 14.11 -2.08
CA PRO A 59 9.80 12.75 -2.30
C PRO A 59 9.41 11.80 -1.15
N ALA A 60 9.47 10.50 -1.40
CA ALA A 60 9.23 9.48 -0.37
C ALA A 60 10.41 8.49 -0.29
N SER A 61 10.62 7.92 0.88
CA SER A 61 11.68 6.94 1.13
C SER A 61 11.16 5.85 2.05
N TRP A 62 11.54 4.60 1.83
CA TRP A 62 11.32 3.53 2.80
C TRP A 62 12.41 2.47 2.67
N GLY A 63 12.96 2.03 3.79
CA GLY A 63 14.21 1.27 3.82
C GLY A 63 15.33 2.07 3.15
N THR A 64 16.11 1.42 2.29
CA THR A 64 17.15 2.06 1.47
C THR A 64 16.65 2.53 0.10
N VAL A 65 15.35 2.41 -0.16
CA VAL A 65 14.74 2.69 -1.47
C VAL A 65 14.17 4.11 -1.48
N ALA A 66 14.57 4.90 -2.48
CA ALA A 66 13.93 6.15 -2.85
C ALA A 66 12.74 5.88 -3.78
N TRP A 67 11.60 6.49 -3.46
CA TRP A 67 10.32 6.33 -4.15
C TRP A 67 9.87 7.67 -4.75
N ASP A 68 9.15 7.61 -5.86
CA ASP A 68 8.66 8.82 -6.55
C ASP A 68 7.53 9.48 -5.76
N ASN A 69 6.68 8.67 -5.11
CA ASN A 69 5.53 9.13 -4.35
C ASN A 69 5.21 8.20 -3.18
N GLY A 70 4.76 8.79 -2.07
CA GLY A 70 4.14 8.12 -0.94
C GLY A 70 2.66 8.51 -0.82
N VAL A 71 1.84 7.62 -0.28
CA VAL A 71 0.41 7.85 -0.02
C VAL A 71 0.07 7.37 1.39
N LEU A 72 -0.59 8.23 2.16
CA LEU A 72 -1.25 7.85 3.40
C LEU A 72 -2.75 7.77 3.14
N ASP A 73 -3.37 6.63 3.48
CA ASP A 73 -4.80 6.40 3.29
C ASP A 73 -5.50 6.26 4.65
N PHE A 74 -6.51 7.09 4.84
CA PHE A 74 -7.25 7.24 6.09
C PHE A 74 -8.70 6.84 5.90
N TYR A 75 -9.25 6.11 6.87
CA TYR A 75 -10.68 5.86 7.00
C TYR A 75 -11.15 6.38 8.35
N LYS A 76 -12.22 7.19 8.38
CA LYS A 76 -12.72 7.84 9.60
C LYS A 76 -11.61 8.55 10.40
N ASP A 77 -10.76 9.30 9.69
CA ASP A 77 -9.61 10.04 10.26
C ASP A 77 -8.57 9.12 10.96
N LYS A 78 -8.48 7.85 10.59
CA LYS A 78 -7.45 6.93 11.09
C LYS A 78 -6.66 6.32 9.96
N LEU A 79 -5.33 6.38 10.06
CA LEU A 79 -4.44 5.79 9.08
C LEU A 79 -4.65 4.28 9.04
N MET A 80 -5.03 3.75 7.87
CA MET A 80 -5.24 2.32 7.65
C MET A 80 -4.25 1.74 6.64
N GLN A 81 -3.64 2.56 5.79
CA GLN A 81 -2.69 2.08 4.80
C GLN A 81 -1.64 3.15 4.49
N VAL A 82 -0.42 2.69 4.22
CA VAL A 82 0.66 3.50 3.65
C VAL A 82 1.12 2.85 2.34
N GLY A 83 1.23 3.64 1.28
CA GLY A 83 1.68 3.19 -0.03
C GLY A 83 2.92 3.93 -0.53
N PHE A 84 3.73 3.27 -1.33
CA PHE A 84 4.84 3.85 -2.07
C PHE A 84 4.80 3.37 -3.52
N SER A 85 5.20 4.24 -4.44
CA SER A 85 5.27 3.91 -5.87
C SER A 85 6.54 4.47 -6.50
N ARG A 86 7.12 3.68 -7.40
CA ARG A 86 8.21 4.12 -8.28
C ARG A 86 7.96 3.63 -9.70
N THR A 87 8.10 4.49 -10.68
CA THR A 87 7.86 4.18 -12.09
C THR A 87 9.09 4.49 -12.95
N THR A 88 9.51 3.53 -13.76
CA THR A 88 10.65 3.64 -14.66
C THR A 88 10.22 3.40 -16.12
N ALA A 89 10.97 3.99 -17.06
CA ALA A 89 10.79 3.76 -18.49
C ALA A 89 11.40 2.42 -18.96
N THR A 90 12.35 1.90 -18.20
CA THR A 90 13.02 0.61 -18.42
C THR A 90 12.51 -0.43 -17.41
N PRO A 91 12.69 -1.74 -17.68
CA PRO A 91 12.31 -2.81 -16.75
C PRO A 91 13.26 -2.91 -15.54
N ASP A 92 13.47 -1.81 -14.83
CA ASP A 92 14.32 -1.73 -13.64
C ASP A 92 13.56 -2.25 -12.41
N MET A 93 14.07 -3.35 -11.83
CA MET A 93 13.53 -3.99 -10.64
C MET A 93 14.32 -3.66 -9.36
N SER A 94 15.30 -2.75 -9.41
CA SER A 94 16.16 -2.43 -8.26
C SER A 94 15.37 -2.02 -7.01
N ALA A 95 14.33 -1.20 -7.17
CA ALA A 95 13.44 -0.81 -6.08
C ALA A 95 12.61 -1.97 -5.54
N PHE A 96 12.15 -2.87 -6.43
CA PHE A 96 11.40 -4.07 -6.05
C PHE A 96 12.28 -5.03 -5.25
N GLU A 97 13.46 -5.38 -5.75
CA GLU A 97 14.36 -6.31 -5.05
C GLU A 97 14.89 -5.72 -3.74
N GLY A 98 15.19 -4.40 -3.70
CA GLY A 98 15.57 -3.72 -2.46
C GLY A 98 14.47 -3.77 -1.40
N ALA A 99 13.22 -3.48 -1.80
CA ALA A 99 12.07 -3.56 -0.91
C ALA A 99 11.78 -5.00 -0.46
N ARG A 100 11.88 -5.97 -1.38
CA ARG A 100 11.68 -7.40 -1.11
C ARG A 100 12.69 -7.89 -0.07
N SER A 101 13.98 -7.61 -0.27
CA SER A 101 15.03 -8.00 0.68
C SER A 101 14.72 -7.44 2.06
N HIS A 102 14.41 -6.13 2.15
CA HIS A 102 14.13 -5.48 3.41
C HIS A 102 12.87 -6.03 4.11
N LEU A 103 11.80 -6.32 3.36
CA LEU A 103 10.60 -6.95 3.89
C LEU A 103 10.88 -8.36 4.41
N THR A 104 11.68 -9.13 3.67
CA THR A 104 12.06 -10.49 4.08
C THR A 104 12.88 -10.48 5.37
N ASP A 105 13.80 -9.52 5.53
CA ASP A 105 14.58 -9.36 6.76
C ASP A 105 13.68 -9.10 7.98
N LEU A 106 12.64 -8.27 7.82
CA LEU A 106 11.72 -7.87 8.90
C LEU A 106 10.67 -8.94 9.21
N TYR A 107 10.08 -9.55 8.18
CA TYR A 107 8.83 -10.32 8.30
C TYR A 107 8.96 -11.78 7.82
N GLY A 108 10.14 -12.22 7.40
CA GLY A 108 10.36 -13.56 6.86
C GLY A 108 9.96 -13.70 5.40
N GLU A 109 9.86 -14.94 4.89
CA GLU A 109 9.60 -15.17 3.48
C GLU A 109 8.17 -14.76 3.05
N PRO A 110 8.00 -14.15 1.85
CA PRO A 110 6.69 -13.80 1.34
C PRO A 110 5.90 -15.02 0.87
N ALA A 111 4.58 -14.88 0.90
CA ALA A 111 3.67 -15.67 0.08
C ALA A 111 3.55 -15.05 -1.32
N LYS A 112 3.46 -15.89 -2.36
CA LYS A 112 3.19 -15.43 -3.73
C LYS A 112 1.68 -15.25 -3.93
N ILE A 113 1.27 -14.10 -4.46
CA ILE A 113 -0.12 -13.85 -4.84
C ILE A 113 -0.28 -14.21 -6.32
N ARG A 114 -1.25 -15.08 -6.64
CA ARG A 114 -1.48 -15.58 -8.02
C ARG A 114 -0.25 -16.28 -8.63
N ASP A 115 0.55 -16.94 -7.81
CA ASP A 115 1.73 -17.74 -8.21
C ASP A 115 2.76 -16.99 -9.07
N THR A 116 2.87 -15.66 -8.94
CA THR A 116 3.86 -14.85 -9.65
C THR A 116 4.87 -14.23 -8.69
N ASP A 117 6.13 -14.21 -9.11
CA ASP A 117 7.23 -13.57 -8.36
C ASP A 117 7.11 -12.04 -8.29
N ASN A 118 6.22 -11.45 -9.10
CA ASN A 118 6.00 -10.02 -9.16
C ASN A 118 4.88 -9.54 -8.24
N ASN A 119 4.22 -10.43 -7.49
CA ASN A 119 3.21 -10.05 -6.49
C ASN A 119 3.43 -10.85 -5.21
N LEU A 120 4.00 -10.17 -4.22
CA LEU A 120 4.45 -10.77 -2.98
C LEU A 120 3.66 -10.20 -1.80
N LEU A 121 3.39 -11.06 -0.82
CA LEU A 121 2.66 -10.72 0.40
C LEU A 121 3.45 -11.16 1.63
N TRP A 122 3.62 -10.25 2.58
CA TRP A 122 4.10 -10.55 3.92
C TRP A 122 2.98 -10.36 4.92
N ARG A 123 2.94 -11.24 5.91
CA ARG A 123 2.03 -11.12 7.04
C ARG A 123 2.82 -10.98 8.32
N ALA A 124 2.65 -9.87 9.02
CA ALA A 124 3.30 -9.62 10.30
C ALA A 124 2.60 -10.34 11.45
N ALA A 125 3.27 -10.41 12.61
CA ALA A 125 2.78 -11.16 13.78
C ALA A 125 1.46 -10.61 14.36
N ASP A 126 1.18 -9.32 14.17
CA ASP A 126 -0.06 -8.66 14.57
C ASP A 126 -1.22 -8.82 13.55
N GLY A 127 -0.96 -9.51 12.44
CA GLY A 127 -1.92 -9.80 11.39
C GLY A 127 -2.01 -8.73 10.29
N ASN A 128 -1.20 -7.67 10.39
CA ASN A 128 -1.04 -6.64 9.36
C ASN A 128 -0.26 -7.18 8.17
N ILE A 129 -0.42 -6.53 7.02
CA ILE A 129 0.01 -7.08 5.73
C ILE A 129 0.86 -6.05 5.00
N ALA A 130 1.94 -6.52 4.36
CA ALA A 130 2.63 -5.77 3.31
C ALA A 130 2.44 -6.47 1.96
N ILE A 131 2.21 -5.70 0.92
CA ILE A 131 2.08 -6.17 -0.47
C ILE A 131 3.09 -5.43 -1.32
N LEU A 132 3.94 -6.17 -2.04
CA LEU A 132 4.89 -5.64 -3.00
C LEU A 132 4.54 -6.15 -4.39
N GLN A 133 4.41 -5.24 -5.36
CA GLN A 133 4.03 -5.56 -6.73
C GLN A 133 4.99 -4.92 -7.73
N TYR A 134 5.27 -5.64 -8.80
CA TYR A 134 5.94 -5.11 -9.98
C TYR A 134 5.04 -5.29 -11.20
N VAL A 135 4.61 -4.20 -11.81
CA VAL A 135 3.62 -4.20 -12.88
C VAL A 135 4.18 -3.48 -14.10
N ALA A 136 4.12 -4.14 -15.24
CA ALA A 136 4.37 -3.51 -16.52
C ALA A 136 3.03 -3.05 -17.12
N VAL A 137 2.83 -1.75 -17.23
CA VAL A 137 1.63 -1.17 -17.83
C VAL A 137 1.96 -0.74 -19.25
N SER A 138 1.31 -1.41 -20.21
CA SER A 138 1.23 -0.89 -21.57
C SER A 138 0.28 0.31 -21.57
N PRO A 139 0.60 1.40 -22.28
CA PRO A 139 -0.31 2.53 -22.45
C PRO A 139 -1.67 2.04 -22.97
N SER A 140 -2.74 2.65 -22.50
CA SER A 140 -4.09 2.35 -22.95
C SER A 140 -4.24 2.70 -24.45
N LYS A 141 -5.09 1.94 -25.16
CA LYS A 141 -5.44 2.25 -26.56
C LYS A 141 -6.13 3.62 -26.60
N GLY A 142 -5.39 4.67 -26.94
CA GLY A 142 -5.88 6.05 -26.99
C GLY A 142 -4.81 7.08 -26.63
N GLU A 143 -3.79 6.68 -25.89
CA GLU A 143 -2.58 7.48 -25.69
C GLU A 143 -1.67 7.29 -26.92
N ALA A 144 -1.08 8.39 -27.41
CA ALA A 144 -0.35 8.45 -28.68
C ALA A 144 0.62 7.27 -28.89
N ARG A 145 0.85 6.87 -30.15
CA ARG A 145 1.77 5.80 -30.60
C ARG A 145 3.21 5.85 -30.04
N GLN A 146 3.56 6.87 -29.25
CA GLN A 146 4.86 7.09 -28.60
C GLN A 146 4.86 6.91 -27.08
N ALA A 147 3.74 6.57 -26.43
CA ALA A 147 3.78 6.26 -25.02
C ALA A 147 4.60 4.96 -24.79
N SER A 148 5.80 5.10 -24.23
CA SER A 148 6.65 3.96 -23.89
C SER A 148 6.01 3.15 -22.77
N LYS A 149 6.15 1.82 -22.83
CA LYS A 149 5.80 0.90 -21.76
C LYS A 149 6.38 1.40 -20.42
N LYS A 150 5.55 1.47 -19.38
CA LYS A 150 5.97 1.90 -18.04
C LYS A 150 6.05 0.69 -17.12
N TYR A 151 7.06 0.69 -16.26
CA TYR A 151 7.29 -0.35 -15.27
C TYR A 151 7.15 0.28 -13.88
N THR A 152 6.24 -0.23 -13.06
CA THR A 152 5.91 0.37 -11.77
C THR A 152 6.08 -0.64 -10.66
N THR A 153 6.86 -0.26 -9.66
CA THR A 153 6.93 -0.94 -8.37
C THR A 153 5.96 -0.27 -7.41
N LEU A 154 5.12 -1.07 -6.74
CA LEU A 154 4.15 -0.62 -5.74
C LEU A 154 4.41 -1.37 -4.43
N LEU A 155 4.44 -0.64 -3.32
CA LEU A 155 4.56 -1.20 -1.98
C LEU A 155 3.44 -0.67 -1.11
N TYR A 156 2.71 -1.54 -0.43
CA TYR A 156 1.63 -1.19 0.48
C TYR A 156 1.85 -1.83 1.84
N PHE A 157 1.60 -1.08 2.91
CA PHE A 157 1.49 -1.55 4.29
C PHE A 157 0.07 -1.30 4.77
N ILE A 158 -0.57 -2.32 5.35
CA ILE A 158 -2.01 -2.32 5.60
C ILE A 158 -2.31 -2.75 7.05
N ASP A 159 -3.06 -1.91 7.77
CA ASP A 159 -3.79 -2.30 8.98
C ASP A 159 -4.96 -3.19 8.58
N ASN A 160 -4.69 -4.49 8.51
CA ASN A 160 -5.64 -5.48 8.02
C ASN A 160 -6.92 -5.52 8.86
N LYS A 161 -6.83 -5.22 10.16
CA LYS A 161 -8.01 -5.17 11.04
C LYS A 161 -8.90 -4.00 10.69
N GLU A 162 -8.32 -2.82 10.46
CA GLU A 162 -9.11 -1.63 10.12
C GLU A 162 -9.72 -1.73 8.73
N VAL A 163 -8.98 -2.28 7.76
CA VAL A 163 -9.53 -2.57 6.42
C VAL A 163 -10.69 -3.57 6.48
N ALA A 164 -10.57 -4.64 7.28
CA ALA A 164 -11.66 -5.60 7.46
C ALA A 164 -12.90 -4.97 8.11
N LYS A 165 -12.74 -4.03 9.05
CA LYS A 165 -13.86 -3.27 9.62
C LYS A 165 -14.52 -2.36 8.59
N LYS A 166 -13.73 -1.62 7.80
CA LYS A 166 -14.26 -0.80 6.69
C LYS A 166 -15.10 -1.63 5.73
N ALA A 167 -14.61 -2.80 5.33
CA ALA A 167 -15.33 -3.71 4.44
C ALA A 167 -16.67 -4.18 5.05
N LYS A 168 -16.67 -4.57 6.34
CA LYS A 168 -17.91 -4.96 7.05
C LYS A 168 -18.92 -3.82 7.16
N ASN A 169 -18.45 -2.58 7.40
CA ASN A 169 -19.33 -1.41 7.46
C ASN A 169 -19.98 -1.14 6.10
N ALA A 170 -19.22 -1.25 5.01
CA ALA A 170 -19.74 -1.09 3.66
C ALA A 170 -20.79 -2.17 3.33
N GLU A 171 -20.55 -3.43 3.71
CA GLU A 171 -21.52 -4.51 3.55
C GLU A 171 -22.80 -4.26 4.35
N GLY A 172 -22.69 -3.83 5.61
CA GLY A 172 -23.84 -3.48 6.45
C GLY A 172 -24.67 -2.35 5.87
N TYR A 173 -24.02 -1.30 5.34
CA TYR A 173 -24.72 -0.20 4.67
C TYR A 173 -25.46 -0.68 3.42
N LEU A 174 -24.81 -1.48 2.56
CA LEU A 174 -25.46 -2.03 1.37
C LEU A 174 -26.68 -2.91 1.72
N ARG A 175 -26.60 -3.71 2.78
CA ARG A 175 -27.76 -4.49 3.27
C ARG A 175 -28.91 -3.59 3.71
N SER A 176 -28.61 -2.52 4.44
CA SER A 176 -29.64 -1.56 4.91
C SER A 176 -30.34 -0.78 3.79
N LEU A 177 -29.81 -0.79 2.56
CA LEU A 177 -30.46 -0.17 1.40
C LEU A 177 -31.40 -1.14 0.65
N ILE A 178 -31.31 -2.43 0.93
CA ILE A 178 -32.10 -3.50 0.29
C ILE A 178 -33.26 -3.94 1.20
N GLU A 179 -33.14 -3.73 2.52
CA GLU A 179 -34.18 -3.93 3.55
C GLU A 179 -35.06 -2.69 3.73
#